data_AF-A0A2X3JD59-F1
#
_entry.id   AF-A0A2X3JD59-F1
#
_cell.length_a   1.000
_cell.length_b   1.000
_cell.length_c   1.000
_cell.angle_alpha   90.00
_cell.angle_beta   90.00
_cell.angle_gamma   90.00
#
_symmetry.space_group_name_H-M   'P 1'
#
loop_
_entity.id
_entity.type
_entity.pdbx_description
1 polymer ?
#
loop_
_entity_poly.entity_id
_entity_poly.type
_entity_poly.pdbx_seq_one_letter_code
_entity_poly.pdbx_strand_id
1 'polypeptide(L)'
;MTLNIASLLTALQFKPYQLPGQYERTPIGGNILFQRWHDKNSNRDLLKVEYVYQSAEQLRNGDVLTLKHPPKRVTLQLEGCPTDANGYCSWDKFSEVLNEAVK
;
A
#
# COMPACT_ATOMS: atom_id res chain seq x y z
N MET A 1 -0.50 11.72 13.62
CA MET A 1 0.25 10.66 12.90
C MET A 1 -0.21 10.46 11.45
N THR A 2 -1.19 11.21 10.94
CA THR A 2 -1.73 11.11 9.56
C THR A 2 -0.95 11.91 8.51
N LEU A 3 -0.22 12.96 8.92
CA LEU A 3 0.56 13.83 8.03
C LEU A 3 1.65 13.07 7.26
N ASN A 4 2.40 12.19 7.92
CA ASN A 4 3.53 11.49 7.29
C ASN A 4 3.08 10.58 6.14
N ILE A 5 1.94 9.91 6.30
CA ILE A 5 1.37 9.02 5.29
C ILE A 5 0.90 9.83 4.08
N ALA A 6 0.17 10.93 4.31
CA ALA A 6 -0.32 11.77 3.22
C ALA A 6 0.83 12.42 2.43
N SER A 7 1.84 12.94 3.13
CA SER A 7 3.04 13.53 2.50
C SER A 7 3.84 12.49 1.70
N LEU A 8 4.07 11.29 2.27
CA LEU A 8 4.76 10.20 1.58
C LEU A 8 4.03 9.76 0.30
N LEU A 9 2.72 9.56 0.39
CA LEU A 9 1.91 9.12 -0.74
C LEU A 9 1.92 10.14 -1.89
N THR A 10 1.92 11.43 -1.54
CA THR A 10 1.99 12.51 -2.53
C THR A 10 3.38 12.60 -3.14
N ALA A 11 4.43 12.53 -2.33
CA ALA A 11 5.82 12.61 -2.80
C ALA A 11 6.17 11.47 -3.77
N LEU A 12 5.67 10.27 -3.50
CA LEU A 12 5.87 9.09 -4.36
C LEU A 12 4.85 8.98 -5.49
N GLN A 13 3.98 9.98 -5.67
CA GLN A 13 2.99 10.05 -6.74
C GLN A 13 2.14 8.77 -6.85
N PHE A 14 1.53 8.38 -5.73
CA PHE A 14 0.57 7.28 -5.75
C PHE A 14 -0.70 7.68 -6.51
N LYS A 15 -1.24 6.73 -7.27
CA LYS A 15 -2.54 6.87 -7.92
C LYS A 15 -3.64 7.08 -6.87
N PRO A 16 -4.73 7.77 -7.23
CA PRO A 16 -5.90 7.86 -6.36
C PRO A 16 -6.38 6.45 -5.96
N TYR A 17 -6.56 6.24 -4.67
CA TYR A 17 -7.06 4.99 -4.11
C TYR A 17 -8.32 5.23 -3.29
N GLN A 18 -9.10 4.17 -3.08
CA GLN A 18 -10.25 4.17 -2.21
C GLN A 18 -10.09 3.07 -1.16
N LEU A 19 -10.56 3.33 0.06
CA LEU A 19 -10.53 2.40 1.17
C LEU A 19 -11.96 1.98 1.50
N PRO A 20 -12.48 0.86 0.95
CA PRO A 20 -13.83 0.39 1.22
C PRO A 20 -14.10 0.21 2.72
N GLY A 21 -15.27 0.66 3.17
CA GLY A 21 -15.68 0.56 4.57
C GLY A 21 -14.97 1.55 5.49
N GLN A 22 -14.37 2.61 4.93
CA GLN A 22 -13.72 3.67 5.71
C GLN A 22 -14.02 5.05 5.13
N TYR A 23 -14.22 6.03 6.00
CA TYR A 23 -14.56 7.41 5.64
C TYR A 23 -13.31 8.27 5.49
N GLU A 24 -12.26 7.95 6.23
CA GLU A 24 -10.97 8.63 6.18
C GLU A 24 -10.09 8.09 5.05
N ARG A 25 -9.37 8.99 4.36
CA ARG A 25 -8.32 8.59 3.41
C ARG A 25 -7.10 7.99 4.10
N THR A 26 -6.86 8.37 5.36
CA THR A 26 -5.78 7.87 6.21
C THR A 26 -6.36 7.39 7.54
N PRO A 27 -6.91 6.16 7.59
CA PRO A 27 -7.64 5.65 8.74
C PRO A 27 -6.75 5.54 9.99
N ILE A 28 -7.38 5.68 11.16
CA ILE A 28 -6.72 5.40 12.44
C ILE A 28 -6.21 3.95 12.45
N GLY A 29 -4.92 3.77 12.79
CA GLY A 29 -4.27 2.46 12.81
C GLY A 29 -3.95 1.89 11.41
N GLY A 30 -4.22 2.65 10.35
CA GLY A 30 -3.85 2.32 8.99
C GLY A 30 -2.34 2.31 8.77
N ASN A 31 -1.84 1.31 8.05
CA ASN A 31 -0.43 1.19 7.72
C ASN A 31 -0.22 0.95 6.23
N ILE A 32 0.81 1.59 5.66
CA ILE A 32 1.29 1.28 4.32
C ILE A 32 2.42 0.26 4.44
N LEU A 33 2.24 -0.90 3.82
CA LEU A 33 3.21 -1.98 3.81
C LEU A 33 3.90 -2.03 2.45
N PHE A 34 5.19 -1.72 2.43
CA PHE A 34 6.07 -1.95 1.29
C PHE A 34 6.66 -3.36 1.41
N GLN A 35 6.47 -4.18 0.38
CA GLN A 35 6.88 -5.58 0.37
C GLN A 35 7.78 -5.83 -0.83
N ARG A 36 9.03 -6.20 -0.58
CA ARG A 36 9.94 -6.70 -1.63
C ARG A 36 9.81 -8.21 -1.73
N TRP A 37 9.47 -8.67 -2.93
CA TRP A 37 9.31 -10.07 -3.28
C TRP A 37 10.39 -10.47 -4.28
N HIS A 38 10.86 -11.70 -4.19
CA HIS A 38 11.79 -12.27 -5.18
C HIS A 38 11.07 -13.40 -5.92
N ASP A 39 10.80 -13.20 -7.20
CA ASP A 39 10.22 -14.23 -8.06
C ASP A 39 11.31 -15.17 -8.57
N LYS A 40 11.31 -16.40 -8.06
CA LYS A 40 12.27 -17.43 -8.44
C LYS A 40 12.13 -17.89 -9.90
N ASN A 41 10.94 -17.77 -10.48
CA ASN A 41 10.68 -18.27 -11.84
C ASN A 41 11.28 -17.34 -12.89
N SER A 42 11.11 -16.03 -12.74
CA SER A 42 11.70 -15.03 -13.62
C SER A 42 13.06 -14.51 -13.14
N ASN A 43 13.49 -14.89 -11.93
CA ASN A 43 14.68 -14.42 -11.23
C ASN A 43 14.74 -12.88 -11.13
N ARG A 44 13.63 -12.27 -10.70
CA ARG A 44 13.47 -10.82 -10.61
C ARG A 44 12.89 -10.40 -9.27
N ASP A 45 13.27 -9.21 -8.83
CA ASP A 45 12.70 -8.58 -7.65
C ASP A 45 11.49 -7.72 -8.03
N LEU A 46 10.47 -7.83 -7.19
CA LEU A 46 9.18 -7.18 -7.35
C LEU A 46 8.86 -6.40 -6.08
N LEU A 47 8.13 -5.31 -6.23
CA LEU A 47 7.52 -4.56 -5.15
C LEU A 47 6.02 -4.79 -5.16
N LYS A 48 5.44 -4.98 -3.98
CA LYS A 48 4.00 -4.81 -3.74
C LYS A 48 3.80 -3.81 -2.62
N VAL A 49 2.89 -2.85 -2.82
CA VAL A 49 2.52 -1.88 -1.79
C VAL A 49 1.05 -2.06 -1.43
N GLU A 50 0.76 -2.20 -0.14
CA GLU A 50 -0.61 -2.39 0.33
C GLU A 50 -0.93 -1.43 1.47
N TYR A 51 -2.13 -0.87 1.44
CA TYR A 51 -2.73 -0.21 2.59
C TYR A 51 -3.50 -1.25 3.41
N VAL A 52 -3.05 -1.49 4.64
CA VAL A 52 -3.72 -2.39 5.58
C VAL A 52 -4.39 -1.57 6.67
N TYR A 53 -5.69 -1.76 6.87
CA TYR A 53 -6.49 -0.93 7.76
C TYR A 53 -7.72 -1.68 8.30
N GLN A 54 -8.31 -1.17 9.37
CA GLN A 54 -9.59 -1.64 9.89
C GLN A 54 -10.74 -0.83 9.30
N SER A 55 -11.86 -1.49 8.98
CA SER A 55 -13.09 -0.78 8.62
C SER A 55 -13.63 0.03 9.80
N ALA A 56 -14.50 1.00 9.54
CA ALA A 56 -15.15 1.79 10.57
C ALA A 56 -15.93 0.90 11.56
N GLU A 57 -16.53 -0.18 11.06
CA GLU A 57 -17.22 -1.18 11.87
C GLU A 57 -16.25 -1.99 12.75
N GLN A 58 -15.13 -2.47 12.20
CA GLN A 58 -14.10 -3.19 12.96
C GLN A 58 -13.52 -2.33 14.09
N LEU A 59 -13.30 -1.04 13.82
CA LEU A 59 -12.84 -0.09 14.83
C LEU A 59 -13.91 0.16 15.89
N ARG A 60 -15.16 0.38 15.49
CA ARG A 60 -16.27 0.66 16.40
C ARG A 60 -16.59 -0.51 17.31
N ASN A 61 -16.53 -1.73 16.80
CA ASN A 61 -16.89 -2.95 17.53
C ASN A 61 -15.72 -3.52 18.35
N GLY A 62 -14.49 -3.04 18.13
CA GLY A 62 -13.31 -3.59 18.79
C GLY A 62 -13.01 -5.03 18.35
N ASP A 63 -13.24 -5.33 17.07
CA ASP A 63 -13.12 -6.68 16.53
C ASP A 63 -11.70 -7.25 16.71
N VAL A 64 -11.61 -8.51 17.12
CA VAL A 64 -10.34 -9.24 17.16
C VAL A 64 -9.91 -9.60 15.74
N LEU A 65 -8.78 -9.05 15.31
CA LEU A 65 -8.23 -9.29 13.98
C LEU A 65 -7.42 -10.58 13.94
N THR A 66 -7.76 -11.47 13.01
CA THR A 66 -7.06 -12.75 12.79
C THR A 66 -6.96 -13.04 11.29
N LEU A 67 -6.27 -14.11 10.88
CA LEU A 67 -6.29 -14.53 9.47
C LEU A 67 -7.69 -14.92 8.98
N LYS A 68 -8.60 -15.34 9.88
CA LYS A 68 -10.00 -15.66 9.56
C LYS A 68 -10.89 -14.41 9.53
N HIS A 69 -10.56 -13.39 10.32
CA HIS A 69 -11.21 -12.08 10.34
C HIS A 69 -10.17 -10.97 10.11
N PRO A 70 -9.64 -10.84 8.88
CA PRO A 70 -8.50 -9.99 8.64
C PRO A 70 -8.89 -8.50 8.61
N PRO A 71 -7.91 -7.61 8.84
CA PRO A 71 -8.06 -6.22 8.43
C PRO A 71 -8.29 -6.15 6.90
N LYS A 72 -8.87 -5.04 6.46
CA LYS A 72 -8.99 -4.72 5.03
C LYS A 72 -7.61 -4.42 4.44
N ARG A 73 -7.45 -4.76 3.16
CA ARG A 73 -6.22 -4.53 2.38
C ARG A 73 -6.59 -3.96 1.02
N VAL A 74 -5.89 -2.92 0.59
CA VAL A 74 -6.00 -2.34 -0.75
C VAL A 74 -4.61 -2.24 -1.34
N THR A 75 -4.40 -2.80 -2.53
CA THR A 75 -3.14 -2.63 -3.26
C THR A 75 -3.05 -1.20 -3.78
N LEU A 76 -1.92 -0.56 -3.51
CA LEU A 76 -1.62 0.79 -3.97
C LEU A 76 -0.73 0.71 -5.22
N GLN A 77 -0.87 1.69 -6.11
CA GLN A 77 -0.12 1.78 -7.35
C GLN A 77 0.56 3.15 -7.44
N LEU A 78 1.84 3.17 -7.85
CA LEU A 78 2.55 4.41 -8.16
C LEU A 78 2.33 4.76 -9.63
N GLU A 79 2.22 6.05 -9.98
CA GLU A 79 2.11 6.50 -11.37
C GLU A 79 3.31 6.02 -12.21
N GLY A 80 4.53 6.17 -11.67
CA GLY A 80 5.77 5.74 -12.32
C GLY A 80 6.06 4.23 -12.25
N CYS A 81 5.23 3.44 -11.56
CA CYS A 81 5.46 2.01 -11.32
C CYS A 81 4.17 1.20 -11.58
N PRO A 82 3.85 0.88 -12.84
CA PRO A 82 2.64 0.15 -13.17
C PRO A 82 2.68 -1.26 -12.59
N THR A 83 1.58 -1.66 -11.95
CA THR A 83 1.44 -3.00 -11.35
C THR A 83 0.85 -3.99 -12.33
N ASP A 84 1.24 -5.25 -12.21
CA ASP A 84 0.62 -6.37 -12.93
C ASP A 84 -0.76 -6.76 -12.36
N ALA A 85 -1.37 -7.81 -12.91
CA ALA A 85 -2.66 -8.34 -12.45
C ALA A 85 -2.68 -8.80 -10.98
N ASN A 86 -1.52 -9.06 -10.38
CA ASN A 86 -1.36 -9.49 -8.99
C ASN A 86 -0.94 -8.33 -8.06
N GLY A 87 -0.78 -7.12 -8.60
CA GLY A 87 -0.41 -5.93 -7.85
C GLY A 87 1.10 -5.73 -7.67
N TYR A 88 1.95 -6.41 -8.46
CA TYR A 88 3.40 -6.28 -8.38
C TYR A 88 3.93 -5.26 -9.39
N CYS A 89 4.86 -4.42 -8.96
CA CYS A 89 5.70 -3.61 -9.83
C CYS A 89 7.15 -4.13 -9.84
N SER A 90 7.92 -3.91 -10.90
CA SER A 90 9.37 -4.21 -10.91
C SER A 90 10.12 -3.38 -9.85
N TRP A 91 11.04 -4.02 -9.12
CA TRP A 91 11.89 -3.35 -8.14
C TRP A 91 12.78 -2.27 -8.76
N ASP A 92 13.26 -2.49 -9.99
CA ASP A 92 14.12 -1.52 -10.70
C ASP A 92 13.35 -0.22 -10.96
N LYS A 93 12.12 -0.35 -11.46
CA LYS A 93 11.26 0.79 -11.75
C LYS A 93 10.88 1.56 -10.49
N PHE A 94 10.61 0.85 -9.40
CA PHE A 94 10.37 1.48 -8.11
C PHE A 94 11.60 2.24 -7.60
N SER A 95 12.79 1.67 -7.76
CA SER A 95 14.05 2.31 -7.35
C SER A 95 14.31 3.60 -8.12
N GLU A 96 13.98 3.64 -9.42
CA GLU A 96 14.02 4.87 -10.22
C GLU A 96 13.08 5.94 -9.64
N VAL A 97 11.81 5.61 -9.41
CA VAL A 97 10.81 6.53 -8.85
C VAL A 97 11.24 7.08 -7.49
N LEU A 98 11.77 6.22 -6.61
CA LEU A 98 12.30 6.64 -5.30
C LEU A 98 13.46 7.62 -5.44
N ASN A 99 14.42 7.31 -6.30
CA ASN A 99 15.60 8.16 -6.51
C ASN A 99 15.23 9.51 -7.13
N GLU A 100 14.19 9.57 -7.96
CA GLU A 100 13.65 10.82 -8.49
C GLU A 100 12.92 11.65 -7.41
N ALA A 101 12.18 11.00 -6.52
CA ALA A 101 11.44 11.67 -5.45
C ALA A 101 12.33 12.21 -4.31
N VAL A 102 13.57 11.71 -4.19
CA VAL A 102 14.54 12.11 -3.16
C VAL A 102 15.53 13.18 -3.67
N LYS A 103 15.52 13.49 -4.98
CA LYS A 103 16.26 14.62 -5.54
C LYS A 103 15.61 15.96 -5.18
#